data_AF-A0A848T8H4-F1
#
_entry.id   AF-A0A848T8H4-F1
#
_cell.length_a   1.000
_cell.length_b   1.000
_cell.length_c   1.000
_cell.angle_alpha   90.00
_cell.angle_beta   90.00
_cell.angle_gamma   90.00
#
_symmetry.space_group_name_H-M   'P 1'
#
loop_
_entity.id
_entity.type
_entity.pdbx_description
1 polymer ?
#
loop_
_entity_poly.entity_id
_entity_poly.type
_entity_poly.pdbx_seq_one_letter_code
_entity_poly.pdbx_strand_id
1 'polypeptide(L)'
;MPFSAGDVKWGTPTLGTPSGVVTWSADYVSGLMFGGSSTAGDFDAALSAAFDTWENVASIDFQQVSAGSSADVTVGSVSLGSSVAGQASYSFGANPGLSEIFSGSVTFNADMNWSPTGGAGTVDFFAVALHEIGHIIGLGHVNDASEIMNP
;
A
#
# COMPACT_ATOMS: atom_id res chain seq x y z
N MET A 1 -15.32 0.41 -7.79
CA MET A 1 -15.76 -0.44 -6.67
C MET A 1 -15.33 0.28 -5.40
N PRO A 2 -16.23 0.72 -4.50
CA PRO A 2 -15.81 1.24 -3.20
C PRO A 2 -15.53 0.05 -2.28
N PHE A 3 -14.37 0.03 -1.62
CA PHE A 3 -13.92 -1.13 -0.84
C PHE A 3 -14.72 -1.28 0.47
N SER A 4 -15.43 -2.41 0.59
CA SER A 4 -15.90 -2.99 1.86
C SER A 4 -14.75 -3.81 2.44
N ALA A 5 -14.55 -3.79 3.77
CA ALA A 5 -13.63 -4.72 4.43
C ALA A 5 -13.99 -6.14 3.96
N GLY A 6 -13.13 -6.73 3.15
CA GLY A 6 -13.42 -8.02 2.53
C GLY A 6 -13.19 -9.10 3.57
N ASP A 7 -14.01 -10.14 3.56
CA ASP A 7 -13.62 -11.43 4.14
C ASP A 7 -12.47 -12.00 3.29
N VAL A 8 -11.29 -11.38 3.35
CA VAL A 8 -10.08 -11.68 2.57
C VAL A 8 -8.87 -11.70 3.50
N LYS A 9 -7.87 -12.54 3.22
CA LYS A 9 -6.56 -12.49 3.89
C LYS A 9 -5.44 -13.05 3.00
N TRP A 10 -4.20 -12.70 3.32
CA TRP A 10 -3.02 -13.38 2.78
C TRP A 10 -2.80 -14.75 3.42
N GLY A 11 -2.26 -15.69 2.64
CA GLY A 11 -2.02 -17.06 3.06
C GLY A 11 -3.30 -17.87 3.27
N THR A 12 -3.17 -19.03 3.92
CA THR A 12 -4.28 -19.98 4.08
C THR A 12 -5.55 -19.28 4.59
N PRO A 13 -6.71 -19.44 3.94
CA PRO A 13 -7.98 -18.76 4.28
C PRO A 13 -8.62 -19.35 5.55
N THR A 14 -7.90 -19.27 6.66
CA THR A 14 -8.32 -19.70 7.99
C THR A 14 -7.93 -18.60 8.98
N LEU A 15 -8.86 -18.20 9.83
CA LEU A 15 -8.58 -17.20 10.85
C LEU A 15 -7.59 -17.73 11.88
N GLY A 16 -6.71 -16.87 12.38
CA GLY A 16 -5.68 -17.22 13.35
C GLY A 16 -4.47 -17.97 12.78
N THR A 17 -4.42 -18.22 11.46
CA THR A 17 -3.20 -18.69 10.80
C THR A 17 -2.40 -17.51 10.24
N PRO A 18 -1.05 -17.55 10.31
CA PRO A 18 -0.21 -16.49 9.77
C PRO A 18 -0.38 -16.37 8.25
N SER A 19 -0.05 -15.20 7.68
CA SER A 19 -0.03 -14.99 6.24
C SER A 19 1.05 -15.82 5.52
N GLY A 20 2.13 -16.16 6.22
CA GLY A 20 3.41 -16.46 5.58
C GLY A 20 4.08 -15.19 5.06
N VAL A 21 5.21 -15.34 4.38
CA VAL A 21 5.93 -14.22 3.77
C VAL A 21 5.14 -13.71 2.56
N VAL A 22 4.85 -12.41 2.54
CA VAL A 22 4.29 -11.67 1.41
C VAL A 22 5.39 -10.79 0.84
N THR A 23 5.88 -11.12 -0.34
CA THR A 23 6.95 -10.37 -0.98
C THR A 23 6.44 -9.08 -1.60
N TRP A 24 7.23 -8.01 -1.55
CA TRP A 24 6.92 -6.78 -2.26
C TRP A 24 8.12 -6.21 -3.00
N SER A 25 7.87 -5.61 -4.17
CA SER A 25 8.87 -4.89 -4.95
C SER A 25 8.34 -3.51 -5.33
N ALA A 26 9.25 -2.55 -5.48
CA ALA A 26 8.88 -1.17 -5.74
C ALA A 26 9.70 -0.59 -6.90
N ASP A 27 9.01 0.06 -7.84
CA ASP A 27 9.57 0.81 -8.96
C ASP A 27 8.63 2.00 -9.28
N TYR A 28 8.72 3.04 -8.44
CA TYR A 28 7.81 4.19 -8.44
C TYR A 28 8.56 5.54 -8.43
N VAL A 29 9.77 5.55 -7.89
CA VAL A 29 10.59 6.76 -7.67
C VAL A 29 10.78 7.57 -8.96
N SER A 30 11.00 6.90 -10.10
CA SER A 30 11.25 7.57 -11.39
C SER A 30 10.05 8.35 -11.93
N GLY A 31 8.83 8.01 -11.51
CA GLY A 31 7.59 8.67 -11.92
C GLY A 31 7.08 9.71 -10.94
N LEU A 32 7.67 9.84 -9.75
CA LEU A 32 7.20 10.80 -8.74
C LEU A 32 7.85 12.18 -8.90
N MET A 33 7.06 13.23 -8.66
CA MET A 33 7.58 14.59 -8.48
C MET A 33 7.91 14.83 -7.01
N PHE A 34 9.19 15.12 -6.74
CA PHE A 34 9.66 15.38 -5.38
C PHE A 34 9.51 16.86 -5.00
N GLY A 35 8.80 17.08 -3.90
CA GLY A 35 8.72 18.35 -3.23
C GLY A 35 9.99 18.64 -2.43
N GLY A 36 10.53 19.85 -2.60
CA GLY A 36 11.66 20.34 -1.83
C GLY A 36 12.97 19.59 -2.13
N SER A 37 13.70 19.22 -1.07
CA SER A 37 15.02 18.57 -1.15
C SER A 37 14.99 17.06 -0.89
N SER A 38 13.81 16.43 -1.00
CA SER A 38 13.63 15.00 -0.74
C SER A 38 14.39 14.14 -1.76
N THR A 39 14.89 12.99 -1.32
CA THR A 39 15.64 12.04 -2.15
C THR A 39 14.86 10.73 -2.32
N ALA A 40 15.24 9.93 -3.32
CA ALA A 40 14.68 8.59 -3.52
C ALA A 40 14.76 7.73 -2.24
N GLY A 41 15.88 7.80 -1.52
CA GLY A 41 16.08 7.06 -0.28
C GLY A 41 15.13 7.49 0.84
N ASP A 42 14.69 8.75 0.88
CA ASP A 42 13.70 9.21 1.87
C ASP A 42 12.32 8.63 1.58
N PHE A 43 11.95 8.49 0.30
CA PHE A 43 10.72 7.82 -0.12
C PHE A 43 10.77 6.31 0.14
N ASP A 44 11.91 5.66 -0.15
CA ASP A 44 12.08 4.23 0.13
C ASP A 44 12.00 3.93 1.63
N ALA A 45 12.57 4.81 2.47
CA ALA A 45 12.44 4.72 3.92
C ALA A 45 10.98 4.90 4.37
N ALA A 46 10.25 5.85 3.79
CA ALA A 46 8.83 6.06 4.10
C ALA A 46 7.95 4.88 3.66
N LEU A 47 8.20 4.30 2.48
CA LEU A 47 7.48 3.11 2.01
C LEU A 47 7.73 1.91 2.91
N SER A 48 8.99 1.67 3.27
CA SER A 48 9.37 0.57 4.17
C SER A 48 8.71 0.74 5.54
N ALA A 49 8.73 1.95 6.10
CA ALA A 49 8.08 2.24 7.37
C ALA A 49 6.55 2.01 7.32
N ALA A 50 5.90 2.23 6.17
CA ALA A 50 4.47 1.97 6.02
C ALA A 50 4.15 0.47 6.03
N PHE A 51 4.97 -0.36 5.38
CA PHE A 51 4.87 -1.82 5.48
C PHE A 51 5.12 -2.29 6.92
N ASP A 52 6.23 -1.85 7.53
CA ASP A 52 6.59 -2.21 8.91
C ASP A 52 5.48 -1.83 9.91
N THR A 53 4.81 -0.70 9.69
CA THR A 53 3.70 -0.25 10.55
C THR A 53 2.56 -1.27 10.57
N TRP A 54 2.23 -1.89 9.43
CA TRP A 54 1.23 -2.93 9.36
C TRP A 54 1.71 -4.25 9.96
N GLU A 55 2.97 -4.66 9.72
CA GLU A 55 3.56 -5.87 10.34
C GLU A 55 3.55 -5.81 11.87
N ASN A 56 3.74 -4.61 12.43
CA ASN A 56 3.76 -4.42 13.89
C ASN A 56 2.39 -4.65 14.57
N VAL A 57 1.29 -4.52 13.83
CA VAL A 57 -0.07 -4.57 14.40
C VAL A 57 -0.93 -5.69 13.81
N ALA A 58 -0.53 -6.26 12.67
CA ALA A 58 -1.20 -7.37 12.02
C ALA A 58 -0.25 -8.58 11.94
N SER A 59 -0.79 -9.81 11.96
CA SER A 59 0.01 -11.02 11.77
C SER A 59 0.36 -11.26 10.30
N ILE A 60 1.01 -10.28 9.69
CA ILE A 60 1.54 -10.29 8.32
C ILE A 60 3.06 -10.10 8.34
N ASP A 61 3.75 -10.73 7.40
CA ASP A 61 5.20 -10.69 7.23
C ASP A 61 5.51 -10.20 5.81
N PHE A 62 5.94 -8.95 5.68
CA PHE A 62 6.26 -8.32 4.42
C PHE A 62 7.76 -8.37 4.16
N GLN A 63 8.15 -8.90 3.01
CA GLN A 63 9.55 -8.99 2.63
C GLN A 63 9.84 -8.20 1.35
N GLN A 64 10.65 -7.16 1.47
CA GLN A 64 11.14 -6.44 0.30
C GLN A 64 12.04 -7.35 -0.53
N VAL A 65 11.77 -7.41 -1.83
CA VAL A 65 12.67 -8.01 -2.84
C VAL A 65 13.19 -6.93 -3.79
N SER A 66 14.18 -7.28 -4.61
CA SER A 66 14.79 -6.34 -5.55
C SER A 66 13.76 -5.59 -6.40
N ALA A 67 13.93 -4.28 -6.54
CA ALA A 67 13.11 -3.42 -7.38
C ALA A 67 12.86 -4.03 -8.77
N GLY A 68 11.60 -3.97 -9.25
CA GLY A 68 11.19 -4.53 -10.54
C GLY A 68 11.15 -6.06 -10.61
N SER A 69 11.49 -6.78 -9.55
CA SER A 69 11.34 -8.25 -9.51
C SER A 69 9.87 -8.64 -9.35
N SER A 70 9.53 -9.85 -9.80
CA SER A 70 8.25 -10.47 -9.47
C SER A 70 8.09 -10.58 -7.96
N ALA A 71 6.97 -10.08 -7.44
CA ALA A 71 6.62 -10.09 -6.03
C ALA A 71 5.11 -10.25 -5.89
N ASP A 72 4.65 -10.62 -4.69
CA ASP A 72 3.21 -10.76 -4.39
C ASP A 72 2.51 -9.39 -4.45
N VAL A 73 3.19 -8.33 -4.00
CA VAL A 73 2.74 -6.94 -4.06
C VAL A 73 3.72 -6.11 -4.90
N THR A 74 3.20 -5.41 -5.90
CA THR A 74 4.01 -4.46 -6.69
C THR A 74 3.65 -3.03 -6.35
N VAL A 75 4.66 -2.17 -6.22
CA VAL A 75 4.48 -0.74 -5.92
C VAL A 75 5.03 0.08 -7.08
N GLY A 76 4.18 0.88 -7.69
CA GLY A 76 4.51 1.69 -8.86
C GLY A 76 3.98 3.11 -8.78
N SER A 77 4.19 3.86 -9.86
CA SER A 77 3.62 5.20 -10.03
C SER A 77 3.12 5.41 -11.45
N VAL A 78 1.95 6.03 -11.60
CA VAL A 78 1.41 6.44 -12.90
C VAL A 78 0.64 7.76 -12.75
N SER A 79 0.36 8.44 -13.86
CA SER A 79 -0.58 9.59 -13.84
C SER A 79 -1.99 9.09 -13.53
N LEU A 80 -2.58 9.59 -12.43
CA LEU A 80 -3.94 9.27 -11.97
C LEU A 80 -4.88 10.48 -12.02
N GLY A 81 -4.42 11.63 -12.54
CA GLY A 81 -5.20 12.87 -12.58
C GLY A 81 -5.14 13.65 -11.27
N SER A 82 -6.03 14.62 -11.05
CA SER A 82 -5.88 15.58 -9.94
C SER A 82 -6.59 15.18 -8.63
N SER A 83 -7.37 14.10 -8.62
CA SER A 83 -8.28 13.79 -7.49
C SER A 83 -7.94 12.53 -6.71
N VAL A 84 -6.89 11.79 -7.11
CA VAL A 84 -6.53 10.50 -6.51
C VAL A 84 -5.05 10.55 -6.16
N ALA A 85 -4.69 10.34 -4.89
CA ALA A 85 -3.29 10.36 -4.46
C ALA A 85 -2.62 8.98 -4.64
N GLY A 86 -3.37 7.90 -4.39
CA GLY A 86 -2.93 6.52 -4.55
C GLY A 86 -4.08 5.62 -4.95
N GLN A 87 -3.74 4.39 -5.37
CA GLN A 87 -4.70 3.34 -5.64
C GLN A 87 -4.09 1.98 -5.34
N ALA A 88 -4.78 1.21 -4.50
CA ALA A 88 -4.54 -0.21 -4.30
C ALA A 88 -5.48 -1.09 -5.11
N SER A 89 -4.99 -2.26 -5.51
CA SER A 89 -5.79 -3.34 -6.07
C SER A 89 -5.23 -4.68 -5.64
N TYR A 90 -6.06 -5.73 -5.58
CA TYR A 90 -5.62 -7.09 -5.27
C TYR A 90 -6.49 -8.12 -5.99
N SER A 91 -5.93 -9.31 -6.19
CA SER A 91 -6.64 -10.49 -6.69
C SER A 91 -6.79 -11.53 -5.57
N PHE A 92 -7.93 -12.20 -5.56
CA PHE A 92 -8.24 -13.21 -4.55
C PHE A 92 -8.96 -14.42 -5.12
N GLY A 93 -8.71 -15.58 -4.50
CA GLY A 93 -9.44 -16.82 -4.70
C GLY A 93 -10.63 -16.89 -3.74
N ALA A 94 -11.83 -16.93 -4.30
CA ALA A 94 -13.05 -17.03 -3.50
C ALA A 94 -13.10 -18.38 -2.76
N ASN A 95 -13.30 -18.32 -1.45
CA ASN A 95 -13.46 -19.48 -0.58
C ASN A 95 -14.68 -19.25 0.34
N PRO A 96 -15.39 -20.30 0.78
CA PRO A 96 -16.53 -20.14 1.68
C PRO A 96 -16.13 -19.43 2.98
N GLY A 97 -16.69 -18.25 3.21
CA GLY A 97 -16.54 -17.48 4.45
C GLY A 97 -15.27 -16.63 4.57
N LEU A 98 -14.16 -16.97 3.90
CA LEU A 98 -12.93 -16.19 3.92
C LEU A 98 -12.12 -16.48 2.66
N SER A 99 -11.90 -15.48 1.82
CA SER A 99 -11.15 -15.59 0.56
C SER A 99 -9.64 -15.38 0.77
N GLU A 100 -8.84 -15.91 -0.15
CA GLU A 100 -7.38 -15.85 -0.09
C GLU A 100 -6.85 -14.85 -1.12
N ILE A 101 -6.09 -13.86 -0.65
CA ILE A 101 -5.36 -12.92 -1.51
C ILE A 101 -4.09 -13.62 -2.01
N PHE A 102 -3.79 -13.48 -3.30
CA PHE A 102 -2.59 -14.06 -3.91
C PHE A 102 -1.78 -13.05 -4.76
N SER A 103 -2.29 -11.83 -4.97
CA SER A 103 -1.51 -10.76 -5.58
C SER A 103 -2.10 -9.39 -5.26
N GLY A 104 -1.23 -8.37 -5.25
CA GLY A 104 -1.58 -6.98 -4.95
C GLY A 104 -0.77 -5.98 -5.76
N SER A 105 -1.30 -4.76 -5.88
CA SER A 105 -0.61 -3.63 -6.48
C SER A 105 -0.96 -2.34 -5.78
N VAL A 106 0.03 -1.51 -5.48
CA VAL A 106 -0.15 -0.11 -5.05
C VAL A 106 0.41 0.78 -6.14
N THR A 107 -0.35 1.81 -6.51
CA THR A 107 0.08 2.81 -7.49
C THR A 107 -0.06 4.20 -6.91
N PHE A 108 1.05 4.94 -6.85
CA PHE A 108 1.07 6.34 -6.46
C PHE A 108 0.85 7.26 -7.66
N ASN A 109 0.19 8.39 -7.41
CA ASN A 109 -0.05 9.36 -8.46
C ASN A 109 1.20 10.18 -8.81
N ALA A 110 1.70 10.00 -10.02
CA ALA A 110 2.83 10.75 -10.59
C ALA A 110 2.55 12.27 -10.74
N ASP A 111 1.28 12.68 -10.76
CA ASP A 111 0.87 14.08 -10.98
C ASP A 111 0.89 14.94 -9.70
N MET A 112 1.18 14.33 -8.55
CA MET A 112 1.21 15.01 -7.24
C MET A 112 2.62 15.46 -6.86
N ASN A 113 2.71 16.55 -6.11
CA ASN A 113 3.96 17.02 -5.50
C ASN A 113 4.15 16.34 -4.14
N TRP A 114 5.06 15.39 -4.04
CA TRP A 114 5.17 14.53 -2.86
C TRP A 114 6.26 14.97 -1.88
N SER A 115 6.07 14.67 -0.60
CA SER A 115 7.17 14.62 0.36
C SER A 115 7.04 13.39 1.25
N PRO A 116 8.15 12.87 1.82
CA PRO A 116 8.12 11.65 2.63
C PRO A 116 7.14 11.71 3.82
N THR A 117 6.98 12.89 4.44
CA THR A 117 6.20 13.10 5.67
C THR A 117 5.29 14.34 5.59
N GLY A 118 4.82 14.68 4.40
CA GLY A 118 3.94 15.83 4.17
C GLY A 118 4.63 17.19 4.33
N GLY A 119 3.83 18.27 4.33
CA GLY A 119 4.33 19.64 4.41
C GLY A 119 3.52 20.63 3.57
N ALA A 120 3.90 21.91 3.65
CA ALA A 120 3.20 22.97 2.92
C ALA A 120 3.34 22.76 1.39
N GLY A 121 2.20 22.53 0.72
CA GLY A 121 2.14 22.37 -0.73
C GLY A 121 2.59 20.98 -1.23
N THR A 122 2.69 19.99 -0.35
CA THR A 122 3.09 18.62 -0.68
C THR A 122 2.09 17.61 -0.13
N VAL A 123 1.96 16.46 -0.79
CA VAL A 123 1.20 15.30 -0.31
C VAL A 123 2.10 14.42 0.55
N ASP A 124 1.58 13.94 1.67
CA ASP A 124 2.28 13.04 2.59
C ASP A 124 2.34 11.62 2.01
N PHE A 125 3.53 11.22 1.57
CA PHE A 125 3.73 9.91 0.97
C PHE A 125 3.56 8.76 1.97
N PHE A 126 4.08 8.90 3.19
CA PHE A 126 3.94 7.87 4.22
C PHE A 126 2.46 7.61 4.53
N ALA A 127 1.68 8.67 4.72
CA ALA A 127 0.26 8.54 5.04
C ALA A 127 -0.53 7.85 3.91
N VAL A 128 -0.28 8.23 2.65
CA VAL A 128 -0.94 7.58 1.50
C VAL A 128 -0.46 6.14 1.35
N ALA A 129 0.84 5.86 1.46
CA ALA A 129 1.35 4.49 1.40
C ALA A 129 0.72 3.61 2.48
N LEU A 130 0.61 4.11 3.71
CA LEU A 130 0.00 3.39 4.82
C LEU A 130 -1.48 3.09 4.56
N HIS A 131 -2.23 4.04 4.00
CA HIS A 131 -3.62 3.85 3.56
C HIS A 131 -3.73 2.75 2.49
N GLU A 132 -2.97 2.87 1.40
CA GLU A 132 -3.05 1.91 0.29
C GLU A 132 -2.61 0.50 0.70
N ILE A 133 -1.59 0.36 1.55
CA ILE A 133 -1.20 -0.95 2.09
C ILE A 133 -2.30 -1.52 3.00
N GLY A 134 -3.08 -0.67 3.68
CA GLY A 134 -4.27 -1.09 4.42
C GLY A 134 -5.27 -1.84 3.52
N HIS A 135 -5.47 -1.36 2.29
CA HIS A 135 -6.27 -2.09 1.29
C HIS A 135 -5.62 -3.40 0.84
N ILE A 136 -4.29 -3.44 0.70
CA ILE A 136 -3.55 -4.66 0.35
C ILE A 136 -3.75 -5.77 1.40
N ILE A 137 -3.94 -5.42 2.67
CA ILE A 137 -4.23 -6.39 3.73
C ILE A 137 -5.73 -6.63 3.95
N GLY A 138 -6.60 -6.06 3.10
CA GLY A 138 -8.04 -6.34 3.08
C GLY A 138 -8.92 -5.33 3.81
N LEU A 139 -8.37 -4.22 4.33
CA LEU A 139 -9.17 -3.19 4.99
C LEU A 139 -9.96 -2.37 3.96
N GLY A 140 -11.21 -2.06 4.30
CA GLY A 140 -12.03 -1.11 3.55
C GLY A 140 -11.86 0.32 4.07
N HIS A 141 -12.46 1.28 3.38
CA HIS A 141 -12.49 2.65 3.87
C HIS A 141 -13.29 2.77 5.18
N VAL A 142 -12.90 3.73 6.02
CA VAL A 142 -13.60 4.13 7.24
C VAL A 142 -14.04 5.58 7.11
N ASN A 143 -15.32 5.85 7.35
CA ASN A 143 -15.87 7.21 7.28
C ASN A 143 -15.64 7.99 8.59
N ASP A 144 -14.37 8.14 8.96
CA ASP A 144 -13.91 8.93 10.12
C ASP A 144 -12.59 9.62 9.77
N ALA A 145 -12.54 10.94 9.82
CA ALA A 145 -11.38 11.74 9.43
C ALA A 145 -10.15 11.59 10.35
N SER A 146 -10.31 10.91 11.49
CA SER A 146 -9.19 10.58 12.39
C SER A 146 -8.53 9.24 12.08
N GLU A 147 -9.11 8.45 11.18
CA GLU A 147 -8.64 7.10 10.85
C GLU A 147 -7.79 7.11 9.58
N ILE A 148 -6.74 6.27 9.55
CA ILE A 148 -5.85 6.20 8.39
C ILE A 148 -6.58 5.70 7.13
N MET A 149 -7.60 4.87 7.29
CA MET A 149 -8.42 4.34 6.18
C MET A 149 -9.53 5.30 5.73
N ASN A 150 -9.47 6.58 6.12
CA ASN A 150 -10.36 7.61 5.58
C ASN A 150 -9.99 7.92 4.11
N PRO A 151 -10.97 7.96 3.19
CA PRO A 151 -10.72 8.17 1.75
C PRO A 151 -10.40 9.63 1.38
#